data_AF-A0A1G8BVR6-F1
#
_entry.id   AF-A0A1G8BVR6-F1
#
_cell.length_a   1.000
_cell.length_b   1.000
_cell.length_c   1.000
_cell.angle_alpha   90.00
_cell.angle_beta   90.00
_cell.angle_gamma   90.00
#
_symmetry.space_group_name_H-M   'P 1'
#
loop_
_entity.id
_entity.type
_entity.pdbx_description
1 polymer ?
#
loop_
_entity_poly.entity_id
_entity_poly.type
_entity_poly.pdbx_seq_one_letter_code
_entity_poly.pdbx_strand_id
1 'polypeptide(L)' 'MGIRQKIDECPDAKGKTLSLFADDPVFACYCYSVLVTDMNLPAAELWCLYRDRADCENRIKELKYNFGGERL' A
#
# COMPACT_ATOMS: atom_id res chain seq x y z
N MET A 1 -7.85 8.88 4.26
CA MET A 1 -8.62 7.62 4.44
C MET A 1 -7.75 6.60 5.18
N GLY A 2 -8.28 5.97 6.23
CA GLY A 2 -7.60 4.87 6.94
C GLY A 2 -7.99 3.52 6.38
N ILE A 3 -7.01 2.64 6.17
CA ILE A 3 -7.20 1.27 5.68
C ILE A 3 -6.66 0.31 6.75
N ARG A 4 -7.44 -0.74 7.02
CA ARG A 4 -7.02 -1.86 7.87
C ARG A 4 -7.10 -3.15 7.06
N GLN A 5 -6.09 -3.99 7.16
CA GLN A 5 -6.05 -5.31 6.54
C GLN A 5 -5.78 -6.35 7.61
N LYS A 6 -6.60 -7.40 7.67
CA LYS A 6 -6.41 -8.48 8.65
C LYS A 6 -5.30 -9.40 8.16
N ILE A 7 -4.33 -9.67 9.01
CA ILE A 7 -3.12 -10.44 8.66
C ILE A 7 -3.47 -11.88 8.30
N ASP A 8 -4.40 -12.51 9.03
CA ASP A 8 -4.80 -13.91 8.78
C ASP A 8 -5.46 -14.11 7.41
N GLU A 9 -6.18 -13.10 6.92
CA GLU A 9 -6.90 -13.16 5.64
C GLU A 9 -6.01 -12.74 4.47
N CYS A 10 -4.96 -11.96 4.74
CA CYS A 10 -4.02 -11.48 3.74
C CYS A 10 -2.59 -11.59 4.29
N PRO A 11 -1.90 -12.73 4.04
CA PRO A 11 -0.54 -12.96 4.53
C PRO A 11 0.48 -11.93 4.01
N ASP A 12 0.20 -11.33 2.85
CA ASP A 12 1.02 -10.27 2.25
C ASP A 12 0.43 -8.86 2.47
N ALA A 13 -0.33 -8.68 3.56
CA ALA A 13 -0.91 -7.40 3.92
C ALA A 13 0.17 -6.31 4.03
N LYS A 14 -0.03 -5.22 3.28
CA LYS A 14 0.91 -4.10 3.24
C LYS A 14 0.53 -3.06 4.29
N GLY A 15 1.53 -2.50 4.96
CA GLY A 15 1.31 -1.46 5.96
C GLY A 15 2.18 -1.67 7.19
N LYS A 16 1.82 -0.99 8.28
CA LYS A 16 2.51 -1.14 9.57
C LYS A 16 1.55 -1.63 10.63
N THR A 17 2.04 -2.51 11.49
CA THR A 17 1.40 -2.78 12.78
C THR A 17 1.65 -1.60 13.70
N LEU A 18 0.63 -1.16 14.43
CA LEU A 18 0.73 -0.02 15.34
C LEU A 18 1.38 -0.47 16.65
N SER A 19 2.58 0.03 16.94
CA SER A 19 3.28 -0.26 18.20
C SER A 19 2.50 0.20 19.43
N LEU A 20 1.67 1.24 19.28
CA LEU A 20 0.81 1.78 20.33
C LEU A 20 -0.23 0.77 20.84
N PHE A 21 -0.58 -0.23 20.02
CA PHE A 21 -1.59 -1.24 20.32
C PHE A 21 -1.02 -2.66 20.19
N ALA A 22 0.30 -2.83 20.34
CA ALA A 22 0.97 -4.11 20.15
C ALA A 22 0.47 -5.20 21.11
N ASP A 23 0.13 -4.82 22.35
CA ASP A 23 -0.33 -5.74 23.40
C ASP A 23 -1.84 -6.03 23.32
N ASP A 24 -2.58 -5.31 22.46
CA ASP A 24 -4.01 -5.55 22.28
C ASP A 24 -4.23 -6.59 21.17
N PRO A 25 -4.74 -7.80 21.51
CA PRO A 25 -4.90 -8.88 20.55
C PRO A 25 -5.89 -8.55 19.44
N VAL A 26 -6.80 -7.59 19.64
CA VAL A 26 -7.76 -7.18 18.60
C VAL A 26 -7.06 -6.35 17.53
N PHE A 27 -6.18 -5.42 17.93
CA PHE A 27 -5.54 -4.49 16.99
C PHE A 27 -4.24 -5.04 16.40
N ALA A 28 -3.54 -5.92 17.11
CA ALA A 28 -2.31 -6.57 16.65
C ALA A 28 -2.51 -7.44 15.39
N CYS A 29 -3.73 -7.95 15.17
CA CYS A 29 -4.07 -8.76 14.00
C CYS A 29 -4.26 -7.97 12.70
N TYR A 30 -4.03 -6.65 12.71
CA TYR A 30 -4.23 -5.80 11.54
C TYR A 30 -2.98 -5.01 11.15
N CYS A 31 -2.76 -4.91 9.84
CA CYS A 31 -1.86 -3.93 9.23
C CYS A 31 -2.64 -2.66 8.89
N TYR A 32 -2.08 -1.50 9.24
CA TYR A 32 -2.67 -0.20 9.01
C TYR A 32 -1.91 0.57 7.94
N SER A 33 -2.66 1.22 7.06
CA SER A 33 -2.16 2.10 6.00
C SER A 33 -3.05 3.32 5.88
N VAL A 34 -2.49 4.44 5.41
CA VAL A 34 -3.22 5.69 5.23
C VAL A 34 -2.98 6.22 3.82
N LEU A 35 -4.08 6.59 3.16
CA LEU A 35 -4.07 7.33 1.91
C LEU A 35 -4.44 8.78 2.18
N VAL A 36 -3.58 9.69 1.73
CA VAL A 36 -3.80 11.14 1.77
C VAL A 36 -3.96 11.59 0.32
N THR A 37 -5.10 12.20 0.01
CA THR A 37 -5.44 12.70 -1.31
C THR A 37 -6.37 13.89 -1.18
N ASP A 38 -6.31 14.79 -2.15
CA ASP A 38 -7.20 15.91 -2.40
C ASP A 38 -8.41 15.54 -3.29
N MET A 39 -8.41 14.34 -3.86
CA MET A 39 -9.50 13.85 -4.71
C MET A 39 -10.76 13.59 -3.89
N ASN A 40 -11.89 14.15 -4.35
CA ASN A 40 -13.21 13.92 -3.76
C ASN A 40 -13.89 12.68 -4.39
N LEU A 41 -13.26 11.52 -4.22
CA LEU A 41 -13.78 10.24 -4.70
C LEU A 41 -14.15 9.32 -3.52
N PRO A 42 -15.06 8.36 -3.72
CA PRO A 42 -15.37 7.35 -2.71
C PRO A 42 -14.11 6.57 -2.27
N ALA A 43 -14.09 6.21 -1.00
CA ALA A 43 -12.98 5.52 -0.36
C ALA A 43 -12.58 4.21 -1.08
N ALA A 44 -13.57 3.45 -1.58
CA ALA A 44 -13.34 2.21 -2.32
C ALA A 44 -12.68 2.46 -3.68
N GLU A 45 -13.10 3.52 -4.39
CA GLU A 45 -12.51 3.90 -5.68
C GLU A 45 -11.07 4.38 -5.52
N LEU A 46 -10.80 5.22 -4.50
CA LEU A 46 -9.44 5.64 -4.17
C LEU A 46 -8.53 4.46 -3.84
N TRP A 47 -9.06 3.46 -3.12
CA TRP A 47 -8.31 2.24 -2.80
C TRP A 47 -8.01 1.40 -4.04
N CYS A 48 -8.99 1.20 -4.93
CA CYS A 48 -8.78 0.50 -6.21
C CYS A 48 -7.75 1.25 -7.08
N LEU A 49 -7.90 2.57 -7.22
CA LEU A 49 -6.99 3.42 -7.99
C LEU A 49 -5.55 3.35 -7.47
N TYR A 50 -5.37 3.37 -6.15
CA TYR A 50 -4.03 3.30 -5.55
C TYR A 50 -3.41 1.90 -5.63
N ARG A 51 -4.22 0.84 -5.67
CA ARG A 51 -3.72 -0.54 -5.73
C ARG A 51 -2.90 -0.80 -7.00
N ASP A 52 -3.25 -0.16 -8.11
CA ASP A 52 -2.57 -0.28 -9.40
C ASP A 52 -1.24 0.50 -9.45
N ARG A 53 -0.83 1.15 -8.36
CA ARG A 53 0.47 1.86 -8.27
C ARG A 53 1.65 0.94 -8.55
N ALA A 54 1.56 -0.33 -8.16
CA ALA A 54 2.64 -1.31 -8.36
C ALA A 54 3.02 -1.44 -9.86
N ASP A 55 2.04 -1.37 -10.76
CA ASP A 55 2.29 -1.42 -12.21
C ASP A 55 3.04 -0.19 -12.71
N CYS A 56 2.78 0.98 -12.14
CA CYS A 56 3.54 2.18 -12.46
C CYS A 56 5.02 2.02 -12.06
N GLU A 57 5.30 1.46 -10.88
CA GLU A 57 6.67 1.21 -10.42
C GLU A 57 7.38 0.17 -11.30
N ASN A 58 6.68 -0.88 -11.72
CA ASN A 58 7.21 -1.89 -12.63
C ASN A 58 7.54 -1.30 -14.01
N ARG A 59 6.65 -0.49 -14.59
CA ARG A 59 6.91 0.20 -15.87
C ARG A 59 8.11 1.14 -15.79
N ILE A 60 8.29 1.85 -14.67
CA ILE A 60 9.48 2.69 -14.45
C ILE A 60 10.75 1.82 -14.36
N LYS A 61 10.70 0.67 -13.68
CA LYS A 61 11.83 -0.28 -13.64
C LYS A 61 12.16 -0.81 -15.03
N GLU A 62 11.17 -1.28 -15.79
CA GLU A 62 11.36 -1.76 -17.16
C GLU A 62 11.97 -0.68 -18.05
N LEU A 63 11.51 0.57 -17.96
CA LEU A 63 12.09 1.69 -18.69
C LEU A 63 13.57 1.90 -18.33
N LYS A 64 13.93 1.84 -17.04
CA LYS A 64 15.33 2.00 -16.60
C LYS A 64 16.25 0.90 -17.14
N TYR A 65 15.82 -0.36 -17.04
CA TYR A 65 16.63 -1.52 -17.45
C TYR A 65 16.70 -1.67 -18.97
N ASN A 66 15.62 -1.41 -19.70
CA ASN A 66 15.56 -1.65 -21.15
C ASN A 66 16.10 -0.49 -21.99
N PHE A 67 16.07 0.76 -21.48
CA PHE A 67 16.51 1.95 -22.22
C PHE A 67 17.79 2.60 -21.67
N GLY A 68 18.53 1.92 -20.79
CA GLY A 68 19.90 2.31 -20.43
C GLY A 68 20.01 3.49 -19.47
N GLY A 69 19.04 3.70 -18.57
CA GLY A 69 19.07 4.77 -17.57
C GLY A 69 20.21 4.65 -16.53
N GLU A 70 20.90 3.51 -16.48
CA GLU A 70 22.04 3.25 -15.58
C GLU A 70 23.41 3.39 -16.29
N ARG A 71 23.47 3.86 -17.55
CA ARG A 71 24.72 3.94 -18.33
C ARG A 71 25.34 5.34 -18.44
N LEU A 72 25.02 6.26 -17.53
CA LEU A 72 25.68 7.57 -17.38
C LEU A 72 26.32 7.71 -16.00
#